data_AF-A0A1G6L0Z0-F1
#
_entry.id   AF-A0A1G6L0Z0-F1
#
_cell.length_a   1.000
_cell.length_b   1.000
_cell.length_c   1.000
_cell.angle_alpha   90.00
_cell.angle_beta   90.00
_cell.angle_gamma   90.00
#
_symmetry.space_group_name_H-M   'P 1'
#
loop_
_entity.id
_entity.type
_entity.pdbx_description
1 polymer ?
#
loop_
_entity_poly.entity_id
_entity_poly.type
_entity_poly.pdbx_seq_one_letter_code
_entity_poly.pdbx_strand_id
1 'polypeptide(L)'
;MATQTARLLKRLRNDFQLSIITLMGLFGVIGISPYAVYRLLHGNYLVGIADTIIVFSTLFAVLYAWVTRDTVKPGIYLAAVFSVGATLIAINLGVNGLFWIYPLILFNFFMVTPGKALLATALVLVSLVSHALLVPGSVFESHYQMVSFLVTCMMASVLSFIFAFRTRNQRDQLQSLAIHDPLTGARNRRAMNEELKIAMASHRRHSDSYGLLVMDLDHFKQINDRFGHHVGDQVLVAFVELIKRCSRKEDRLFRFGGEEFLLLLPNTELTGLQAAAQNLLSWVAQELKSPGGAVTVSIGGAILHSGEHWEGWLQRADECLYRAKSEGRNRAVIADAPSGPNKTAASH
;
A
#
# COMPACT_ATOMS: atom_id res chain seq x y z
N MET A 1 15.61 -15.89 22.36
CA MET A 1 14.13 -15.85 22.32
C MET A 1 13.56 -14.44 22.46
N ALA A 2 13.97 -13.62 23.44
CA ALA A 2 13.45 -12.25 23.65
C ALA A 2 13.57 -11.31 22.43
N THR A 3 14.61 -11.46 21.61
CA THR A 3 14.83 -10.67 20.38
C THR A 3 13.93 -11.07 19.21
N GLN A 4 13.48 -12.32 19.14
CA GLN A 4 12.56 -12.79 18.11
C GLN A 4 11.11 -12.39 18.43
N THR A 5 10.67 -12.57 19.67
CA THR A 5 9.34 -12.13 20.13
C THR A 5 9.17 -10.61 20.00
N ALA A 6 10.21 -9.83 20.32
CA ALA A 6 10.19 -8.38 20.10
C ALA A 6 10.05 -7.98 18.62
N ARG A 7 10.70 -8.70 17.70
CA ARG A 7 10.56 -8.48 16.25
C ARG A 7 9.18 -8.89 15.73
N LEU A 8 8.61 -9.98 16.23
CA LEU A 8 7.27 -10.45 15.90
C LEU A 8 6.21 -9.44 16.35
N LEU A 9 6.28 -8.97 17.61
CA LEU A 9 5.39 -7.96 18.17
C LEU A 9 5.49 -6.62 17.41
N LYS A 10 6.71 -6.21 17.02
CA LYS A 10 6.91 -5.00 16.22
C LYS A 10 6.25 -5.11 14.84
N ARG A 11 6.27 -6.28 14.21
CA ARG A 11 5.63 -6.52 12.91
C ARG A 11 4.11 -6.50 13.00
N LEU A 12 3.54 -7.18 14.00
CA LEU A 12 2.09 -7.15 14.27
C LEU A 12 1.58 -5.74 14.59
N ARG A 13 2.37 -4.95 15.33
CA ARG A 13 2.01 -3.56 15.66
C ARG A 13 2.01 -2.65 14.43
N ASN A 14 2.88 -2.91 13.46
CA ASN A 14 3.05 -2.05 12.30
C ASN A 14 2.15 -2.44 11.11
N ASP A 15 1.69 -3.70 11.05
CA ASP A 15 0.80 -4.20 10.00
C ASP A 15 -0.55 -4.59 10.60
N PHE A 16 -1.49 -3.65 10.52
CA PHE A 16 -2.85 -3.79 11.07
C PHE A 16 -3.60 -4.99 10.47
N GLN A 17 -3.44 -5.27 9.17
CA GLN A 17 -4.14 -6.39 8.53
C GLN A 17 -3.54 -7.72 8.96
N LEU A 18 -2.20 -7.84 9.00
CA LEU A 18 -1.54 -9.04 9.51
C LEU A 18 -1.91 -9.32 10.96
N SER A 19 -2.03 -8.26 11.78
CA SER A 19 -2.49 -8.35 13.16
C SER A 19 -3.89 -8.95 13.26
N ILE A 20 -4.83 -8.43 12.46
CA ILE A 20 -6.20 -8.94 12.45
C ILE A 20 -6.24 -10.39 11.93
N ILE A 21 -5.56 -10.71 10.82
CA ILE A 21 -5.51 -12.08 10.28
C ILE A 21 -4.96 -13.05 11.33
N THR A 22 -3.90 -12.67 12.03
CA THR A 22 -3.26 -13.52 13.04
C THR A 22 -4.13 -13.67 14.30
N LEU A 23 -4.70 -12.57 14.80
CA LEU A 23 -5.51 -12.57 16.03
C LEU A 23 -6.87 -13.23 15.81
N MET A 24 -7.59 -12.84 14.76
CA MET A 24 -8.86 -13.47 14.40
C MET A 24 -8.65 -14.91 13.95
N GLY A 25 -7.53 -15.21 13.30
CA GLY A 25 -7.17 -16.58 12.96
C GLY A 25 -6.95 -17.45 14.20
N LEU A 26 -6.25 -16.92 15.21
CA LEU A 26 -6.06 -17.61 16.49
C LEU A 26 -7.39 -17.86 17.20
N PHE A 27 -8.24 -16.83 17.34
CA PHE A 27 -9.55 -16.98 17.97
C PHE A 27 -10.48 -17.90 17.18
N GLY A 28 -10.45 -17.82 15.85
CA GLY A 28 -11.22 -18.69 14.98
C GLY A 28 -10.80 -20.16 15.13
N VAL A 29 -9.50 -20.45 15.12
CA VAL A 29 -9.00 -21.82 15.31
C VAL A 29 -9.35 -22.34 16.70
N ILE A 30 -9.12 -21.56 17.77
CA ILE A 30 -9.46 -21.98 19.15
C ILE A 30 -10.97 -22.14 19.33
N GLY A 31 -11.77 -21.25 18.73
CA GLY A 31 -13.22 -21.25 18.88
C GLY A 31 -13.91 -22.35 18.06
N ILE A 32 -13.46 -22.62 16.84
CA ILE A 32 -14.13 -23.53 15.88
C ILE A 32 -13.63 -24.97 16.01
N SER A 33 -12.36 -25.20 16.35
CA SER A 33 -11.81 -26.56 16.45
C SER A 33 -12.57 -27.48 17.43
N PRO A 34 -13.00 -27.03 18.63
CA PRO A 34 -13.82 -27.85 19.52
C PRO A 34 -15.16 -28.26 18.90
N TYR A 35 -15.81 -27.34 18.17
CA TYR A 35 -17.05 -27.66 17.45
C TYR A 35 -16.82 -28.66 16.32
N ALA A 36 -15.71 -28.52 15.58
CA ALA A 36 -15.35 -29.47 14.52
C ALA A 36 -15.23 -30.90 15.08
N VAL A 37 -14.44 -31.06 16.16
CA VAL A 37 -14.27 -32.37 16.82
C VAL A 37 -15.60 -32.88 17.38
N TYR A 38 -16.33 -32.04 18.10
CA TYR A 38 -17.62 -32.43 18.67
C TYR A 38 -18.60 -32.92 17.59
N ARG A 39 -18.75 -32.20 16.48
CA ARG A 39 -19.70 -32.54 15.41
C ARG A 39 -19.30 -33.81 14.66
N LEU A 40 -18.01 -34.01 14.41
CA LEU A 40 -17.50 -35.24 13.80
C LEU A 40 -17.76 -36.46 14.70
N LEU A 41 -17.58 -36.33 16.01
CA LEU A 41 -17.86 -37.42 16.97
C LEU A 41 -19.35 -37.74 17.11
N HIS A 42 -20.22 -36.75 16.93
CA HIS A 42 -21.68 -36.91 17.05
C HIS A 42 -22.38 -37.16 15.71
N GLY A 43 -21.62 -37.48 14.65
CA GLY A 43 -22.17 -37.90 13.36
C GLY A 43 -22.67 -36.77 12.44
N ASN A 44 -22.49 -35.50 12.80
CA ASN A 44 -22.76 -34.37 11.91
C ASN A 44 -21.56 -34.08 11.00
N TYR A 45 -21.31 -35.01 10.08
CA TYR A 45 -20.12 -34.99 9.23
C TYR A 45 -20.06 -33.79 8.29
N LEU A 46 -21.18 -33.39 7.70
CA LEU A 46 -21.20 -32.28 6.73
C LEU A 46 -20.73 -30.97 7.36
N VAL A 47 -21.28 -30.63 8.52
CA VAL A 47 -20.91 -29.40 9.23
C VAL A 47 -19.53 -29.54 9.89
N GLY A 48 -19.21 -30.72 10.44
CA GLY A 48 -17.88 -30.97 11.02
C GLY A 48 -16.73 -30.87 10.02
N ILE A 49 -16.94 -31.33 8.78
CA ILE A 49 -15.97 -31.17 7.68
C ILE A 49 -15.84 -29.69 7.30
N ALA A 50 -16.94 -28.94 7.22
CA ALA A 50 -16.90 -27.50 6.93
C ALA A 50 -16.10 -26.73 8.00
N ASP A 51 -16.34 -27.00 9.28
CA ASP A 51 -15.58 -26.41 10.40
C ASP A 51 -14.09 -26.76 10.30
N THR A 52 -13.77 -28.01 9.93
CA THR A 52 -12.39 -28.47 9.73
C THR A 52 -11.70 -27.72 8.58
N ILE A 53 -12.38 -27.54 7.45
CA ILE A 53 -11.87 -26.76 6.31
C ILE A 53 -11.59 -25.32 6.74
N ILE A 54 -12.52 -24.68 7.46
CA ILE A 54 -12.35 -23.32 7.98
C ILE A 54 -11.08 -23.21 8.83
N VAL A 55 -10.84 -24.16 9.74
CA VAL A 55 -9.67 -24.19 10.62
C VAL A 55 -8.37 -24.32 9.79
N PHE A 56 -8.29 -25.27 8.87
CA PHE A 56 -7.08 -25.45 8.05
C PHE A 56 -6.83 -24.29 7.09
N SER A 57 -7.88 -23.74 6.45
CA SER A 57 -7.78 -22.54 5.60
C SER A 57 -7.27 -21.34 6.40
N THR A 58 -7.69 -21.21 7.66
CA THR A 58 -7.21 -20.14 8.56
C THR A 58 -5.73 -20.29 8.85
N LEU A 59 -5.27 -21.49 9.24
CA LEU A 59 -3.85 -21.76 9.50
C LEU A 59 -2.99 -21.50 8.26
N PHE A 60 -3.44 -21.96 7.09
CA PHE A 60 -2.77 -21.72 5.82
C PHE A 60 -2.67 -20.23 5.49
N ALA A 61 -3.76 -19.48 5.61
CA ALA A 61 -3.80 -18.06 5.29
C ALA A 61 -2.91 -17.23 6.24
N VAL A 62 -2.89 -17.56 7.54
CA VAL A 62 -1.97 -16.95 8.51
C VAL A 62 -0.52 -17.24 8.11
N LEU A 63 -0.17 -18.51 7.85
CA LEU A 63 1.19 -18.88 7.45
C LEU A 63 1.62 -18.17 6.16
N TYR A 64 0.74 -18.14 5.16
CA TYR A 64 0.96 -17.47 3.89
C TYR A 64 1.24 -15.97 4.10
N ALA A 65 0.42 -15.28 4.91
CA ALA A 65 0.61 -13.85 5.19
C ALA A 65 1.94 -13.57 5.91
N TRP A 66 2.35 -14.45 6.83
CA TRP A 66 3.60 -14.33 7.54
C TRP A 66 4.83 -14.50 6.64
N VAL A 67 4.81 -15.49 5.75
CA VAL A 67 5.90 -15.84 4.83
C VAL A 67 6.01 -14.82 3.69
N THR A 68 4.91 -14.52 3.00
CA THR A 68 4.91 -13.69 1.78
C THR A 68 4.85 -12.20 2.06
N ARG A 69 4.48 -11.80 3.28
CA ARG A 69 4.13 -10.42 3.67
C ARG A 69 2.94 -9.83 2.90
N ASP A 70 2.23 -10.61 2.10
CA ASP A 70 0.99 -10.22 1.44
C ASP A 70 -0.19 -10.56 2.34
N THR A 71 -0.90 -9.54 2.81
CA THR A 71 -2.09 -9.67 3.66
C THR A 71 -3.39 -9.60 2.86
N VAL A 72 -3.35 -9.15 1.61
CA VAL A 72 -4.55 -8.86 0.81
C VAL A 72 -5.12 -10.16 0.23
N LYS A 73 -4.28 -10.96 -0.42
CA LYS A 73 -4.69 -12.25 -1.01
C LYS A 73 -5.26 -13.23 0.02
N PRO A 74 -4.58 -13.52 1.15
CA PRO A 74 -5.13 -14.43 2.16
C PRO A 74 -6.41 -13.87 2.80
N GLY A 75 -6.54 -12.55 2.96
CA GLY A 75 -7.77 -11.93 3.46
C GLY A 75 -8.97 -12.15 2.54
N ILE A 76 -8.80 -11.94 1.22
CA ILE A 76 -9.87 -12.21 0.23
C ILE A 76 -10.24 -13.70 0.20
N TYR A 77 -9.23 -14.58 0.24
CA TYR A 77 -9.44 -16.02 0.29
C TYR A 77 -10.26 -16.44 1.51
N LEU A 78 -9.88 -15.97 2.72
CA LEU A 78 -10.61 -16.28 3.94
C LEU A 78 -12.03 -15.72 3.94
N ALA A 79 -12.23 -14.50 3.43
CA ALA A 79 -13.57 -13.91 3.32
C ALA A 79 -14.51 -14.80 2.48
N ALA A 80 -14.02 -15.38 1.38
CA ALA A 80 -14.78 -16.30 0.55
C ALA A 80 -15.07 -17.63 1.28
N VAL A 81 -14.04 -18.26 1.87
CA VAL A 81 -14.17 -19.54 2.58
C VAL A 81 -15.13 -19.41 3.76
N PHE A 82 -15.00 -18.36 4.57
CA PHE A 82 -15.87 -18.14 5.73
C PHE A 82 -17.30 -17.80 5.32
N SER A 83 -17.49 -17.07 4.22
CA SER A 83 -18.83 -16.76 3.71
C SER A 83 -19.57 -18.04 3.29
N VAL A 84 -18.91 -18.91 2.52
CA VAL A 84 -19.49 -20.20 2.10
C VAL A 84 -19.72 -21.11 3.30
N GLY A 85 -18.72 -21.23 4.18
CA GLY A 85 -18.78 -22.07 5.37
C GLY A 85 -19.90 -21.65 6.32
N ALA A 86 -20.01 -20.36 6.64
CA ALA A 86 -21.05 -19.85 7.52
C ALA A 86 -22.47 -20.02 6.92
N THR A 87 -22.65 -19.84 5.61
CA THR A 87 -23.92 -20.15 4.94
C THR A 87 -24.29 -21.62 5.08
N LEU A 88 -23.34 -22.53 4.86
CA LEU A 88 -23.56 -23.97 5.03
C LEU A 88 -23.91 -24.33 6.47
N ILE A 89 -23.17 -23.77 7.44
CA ILE A 89 -23.42 -23.97 8.87
C ILE A 89 -24.83 -23.45 9.25
N ALA A 90 -25.22 -22.26 8.78
CA ALA A 90 -26.54 -21.68 9.01
C ALA A 90 -27.68 -22.51 8.40
N ILE A 91 -27.49 -23.06 7.20
CA ILE A 91 -28.48 -23.94 6.57
C ILE A 91 -28.69 -25.24 7.36
N ASN A 92 -27.61 -25.82 7.90
CA ASN A 92 -27.67 -27.14 8.53
C ASN A 92 -27.96 -27.12 10.04
N LEU A 93 -27.77 -25.98 10.70
CA LEU A 93 -27.99 -25.82 12.14
C LEU A 93 -29.12 -24.85 12.49
N GLY A 94 -29.78 -24.29 11.47
CA GLY A 94 -30.82 -23.29 11.61
C GLY A 94 -30.36 -22.08 12.44
N VAL A 95 -31.16 -21.74 13.45
CA VAL A 95 -30.94 -20.57 14.32
C VAL A 95 -29.54 -20.55 14.94
N ASN A 96 -29.01 -21.71 15.35
CA ASN A 96 -27.68 -21.79 15.97
C ASN A 96 -26.56 -21.41 15.00
N GLY A 97 -26.76 -21.65 13.70
CA GLY A 97 -25.78 -21.27 12.70
C GLY A 97 -25.83 -19.78 12.35
N LEU A 98 -26.96 -19.10 12.56
CA LEU A 98 -27.11 -17.65 12.29
C LEU A 98 -26.17 -16.79 13.14
N PHE A 99 -25.82 -17.22 14.35
CA PHE A 99 -24.92 -16.48 15.24
C PHE A 99 -23.53 -16.27 14.63
N TRP A 100 -23.09 -17.13 13.71
CA TRP A 100 -21.80 -17.01 13.03
C TRP A 100 -21.81 -15.96 11.91
N ILE A 101 -22.98 -15.50 11.48
CA ILE A 101 -23.09 -14.46 10.44
C ILE A 101 -22.67 -13.09 10.97
N TYR A 102 -22.93 -12.78 12.25
CA TYR A 102 -22.51 -11.51 12.86
C TYR A 102 -20.98 -11.29 12.87
N PRO A 103 -20.15 -12.21 13.40
CA PRO A 103 -18.70 -12.07 13.33
C PRO A 103 -18.18 -12.16 11.90
N LEU A 104 -18.85 -12.90 10.99
CA LEU A 104 -18.50 -12.94 9.57
C LEU A 104 -18.64 -11.56 8.91
N ILE A 105 -19.74 -10.84 9.17
CA ILE A 105 -19.94 -9.48 8.65
C ILE A 105 -18.77 -8.60 9.06
N LEU A 106 -18.46 -8.56 10.36
CA LEU A 106 -17.34 -7.80 10.90
C LEU A 106 -16.02 -8.20 10.20
N PHE A 107 -15.72 -9.50 10.15
CA PHE A 107 -14.51 -10.03 9.51
C PHE A 107 -14.37 -9.57 8.05
N ASN A 108 -15.43 -9.68 7.24
CA ASN A 108 -15.42 -9.28 5.85
C ASN A 108 -15.08 -7.79 5.69
N PHE A 109 -15.66 -6.90 6.52
CA PHE A 109 -15.36 -5.46 6.46
C PHE A 109 -13.94 -5.08 6.89
N PHE A 110 -13.29 -5.89 7.72
CA PHE A 110 -11.89 -5.69 8.10
C PHE A 110 -10.90 -6.25 7.06
N MET A 111 -11.25 -7.35 6.38
CA MET A 111 -10.34 -8.07 5.48
C MET A 111 -10.35 -7.57 4.05
N VAL A 112 -11.53 -7.24 3.52
CA VAL A 112 -11.68 -6.83 2.12
C VAL A 112 -12.15 -5.38 2.02
N THR A 113 -12.14 -4.82 0.81
CA THR A 113 -12.64 -3.46 0.60
C THR A 113 -14.14 -3.38 0.94
N PRO A 114 -14.66 -2.24 1.45
CA PRO A 114 -16.05 -2.12 1.88
C PRO A 114 -17.08 -2.56 0.82
N GLY A 115 -16.81 -2.28 -0.47
CA GLY A 115 -17.67 -2.76 -1.57
C GLY A 115 -17.67 -4.28 -1.74
N LYS A 116 -16.50 -4.94 -1.61
CA LYS A 116 -16.41 -6.40 -1.66
C LYS A 116 -17.05 -7.05 -0.43
N ALA A 117 -16.92 -6.43 0.74
CA ALA A 117 -17.54 -6.91 1.98
C ALA A 117 -19.07 -6.85 1.91
N LEU A 118 -19.62 -5.75 1.37
CA LEU A 118 -21.05 -5.61 1.11
C LEU A 118 -21.55 -6.67 0.13
N LEU A 119 -20.83 -6.89 -0.97
CA LEU A 119 -21.19 -7.92 -1.95
C LEU A 119 -21.19 -9.32 -1.32
N ALA A 120 -20.12 -9.69 -0.60
CA ALA A 120 -20.04 -10.99 0.07
C ALA A 120 -21.17 -11.19 1.09
N THR A 121 -21.47 -10.17 1.89
CA THR A 121 -22.56 -10.19 2.86
C THR A 121 -23.91 -10.32 2.17
N ALA A 122 -24.15 -9.58 1.10
CA ALA A 122 -25.39 -9.65 0.33
C ALA A 122 -25.59 -11.05 -0.28
N LEU A 123 -24.53 -11.68 -0.82
CA LEU A 123 -24.60 -13.04 -1.36
C LEU A 123 -24.96 -14.07 -0.28
N VAL A 124 -24.39 -13.94 0.91
CA VAL A 124 -24.71 -14.80 2.07
C VAL A 124 -26.18 -14.63 2.46
N LEU A 125 -26.65 -13.38 2.64
CA LEU A 125 -28.03 -13.10 3.05
C LEU A 125 -29.04 -13.57 2.00
N VAL A 126 -28.79 -13.31 0.72
CA VAL A 126 -29.64 -13.77 -0.38
C VAL A 126 -29.69 -15.30 -0.39
N SER A 127 -28.56 -15.98 -0.23
CA SER A 127 -28.50 -17.44 -0.20
C SER A 127 -29.32 -18.03 0.96
N LEU A 128 -29.23 -17.43 2.16
CA LEU A 128 -30.01 -17.86 3.33
C LEU A 128 -31.51 -17.63 3.15
N VAL A 129 -31.90 -16.46 2.64
CA VAL A 129 -33.32 -16.13 2.38
C VAL A 129 -33.88 -17.02 1.28
N SER A 130 -33.16 -17.19 0.17
CA SER A 130 -33.58 -18.07 -0.92
C SER A 130 -33.76 -19.50 -0.44
N HIS A 131 -32.84 -20.03 0.37
CA HIS A 131 -33.00 -21.38 0.94
C HIS A 131 -34.20 -21.45 1.90
N ALA A 132 -34.39 -20.46 2.77
CA ALA A 132 -35.51 -20.42 3.69
C ALA A 132 -36.88 -20.35 3.01
N LEU A 133 -36.97 -19.70 1.83
CA LEU A 133 -38.18 -19.66 1.02
C LEU A 133 -38.46 -21.01 0.33
N LEU A 134 -37.41 -21.75 -0.06
CA LEU A 134 -37.54 -23.06 -0.68
C LEU A 134 -37.86 -24.17 0.34
N VAL A 135 -37.32 -24.06 1.54
CA VAL A 135 -37.50 -25.03 2.63
C VAL A 135 -37.92 -24.29 3.91
N PRO A 136 -39.21 -23.95 4.07
CA PRO A 136 -39.69 -23.23 5.24
C PRO A 136 -39.41 -23.98 6.55
N GLY A 137 -38.98 -23.26 7.59
CA GLY A 137 -38.66 -23.83 8.90
C GLY A 137 -37.26 -24.44 9.03
N SER A 138 -36.45 -24.45 7.96
CA SER A 138 -35.07 -24.96 8.00
C SER A 138 -34.11 -24.00 8.73
N VAL A 139 -34.03 -22.76 8.24
CA VAL A 139 -33.09 -21.73 8.71
C VAL A 139 -33.74 -20.83 9.75
N PHE A 140 -34.96 -20.39 9.46
CA PHE A 140 -35.75 -19.51 10.31
C PHE A 140 -37.03 -20.22 10.74
N GLU A 141 -37.33 -20.15 12.04
CA GLU A 141 -38.53 -20.72 12.64
C GLU A 141 -39.80 -19.92 12.31
N SER A 142 -39.63 -18.62 12.01
CA SER A 142 -40.75 -17.74 11.66
C SER A 142 -40.33 -16.63 10.69
N HIS A 143 -41.31 -16.10 9.95
CA HIS A 143 -41.13 -14.90 9.13
C HIS A 143 -40.65 -13.71 9.97
N TYR A 144 -41.14 -13.59 11.21
CA TYR A 144 -40.70 -12.57 12.15
C TYR A 144 -39.20 -12.68 12.44
N GLN A 145 -38.72 -13.89 12.76
CA GLN A 145 -37.30 -14.13 13.01
C GLN A 145 -36.43 -13.82 11.78
N MET A 146 -36.87 -14.20 10.58
CA MET A 146 -36.18 -13.88 9.33
C MET A 146 -36.05 -12.37 9.13
N VAL A 147 -37.14 -11.62 9.32
CA VAL A 147 -37.13 -10.15 9.18
C VAL A 147 -36.23 -9.52 10.25
N SER A 148 -36.32 -9.93 11.51
CA SER A 148 -35.44 -9.45 12.59
C SER A 148 -33.96 -9.74 12.30
N PHE A 149 -33.65 -10.92 11.76
CA PHE A 149 -32.29 -11.28 11.37
C PHE A 149 -31.77 -10.37 10.24
N LEU A 150 -32.57 -10.12 9.20
CA LEU A 150 -32.19 -9.24 8.11
C LEU A 150 -31.97 -7.79 8.58
N VAL A 151 -32.85 -7.27 9.43
CA VAL A 151 -32.70 -5.92 10.00
C VAL A 151 -31.43 -5.81 10.84
N THR A 152 -31.15 -6.80 11.69
CA THR A 152 -29.92 -6.80 12.51
C THR A 152 -28.66 -6.95 11.67
N CYS A 153 -28.67 -7.76 10.61
CA CYS A 153 -27.56 -7.86 9.66
C CYS A 153 -27.34 -6.57 8.88
N MET A 154 -28.43 -5.89 8.46
CA MET A 154 -28.35 -4.58 7.82
C MET A 154 -27.73 -3.54 8.77
N MET A 155 -28.19 -3.47 10.02
CA MET A 155 -27.65 -2.56 11.03
C MET A 155 -26.16 -2.84 11.30
N ALA A 156 -25.79 -4.11 11.49
CA ALA A 156 -24.40 -4.52 11.67
C ALA A 156 -23.53 -4.16 10.45
N SER A 157 -24.05 -4.34 9.24
CA SER A 157 -23.35 -4.00 7.99
C SER A 157 -23.16 -2.49 7.84
N VAL A 158 -24.17 -1.68 8.17
CA VAL A 158 -24.08 -0.21 8.14
C VAL A 158 -23.04 0.30 9.13
N LEU A 159 -23.08 -0.18 10.38
CA LEU A 159 -22.09 0.20 11.40
C LEU A 159 -20.67 -0.21 10.99
N SER A 160 -20.51 -1.45 10.50
CA SER A 160 -19.22 -1.96 10.04
C SER A 160 -18.70 -1.18 8.83
N PHE A 161 -19.58 -0.81 7.89
CA PHE A 161 -19.24 0.01 6.73
C PHE A 161 -18.76 1.40 7.15
N ILE A 162 -19.50 2.08 8.04
CA ILE A 162 -19.14 3.42 8.55
C ILE A 162 -17.78 3.37 9.22
N PHE A 163 -17.54 2.38 10.07
CA PHE A 163 -16.27 2.21 10.77
C PHE A 163 -15.13 1.95 9.78
N ALA A 164 -15.27 0.95 8.91
CA ALA A 164 -14.26 0.59 7.92
C ALA A 164 -13.92 1.75 6.98
N PHE A 165 -14.93 2.50 6.53
CA PHE A 165 -14.75 3.67 5.68
C PHE A 165 -14.03 4.80 6.42
N ARG A 166 -14.47 5.15 7.64
CA ARG A 166 -13.82 6.21 8.43
C ARG A 166 -12.38 5.87 8.79
N THR A 167 -12.10 4.65 9.25
CA THR A 167 -10.75 4.22 9.59
C THR A 167 -9.83 4.27 8.38
N ARG A 168 -10.30 3.81 7.21
CA ARG A 168 -9.53 3.92 5.96
C ARG A 168 -9.26 5.39 5.61
N ASN A 169 -10.29 6.23 5.62
CA ASN A 169 -10.14 7.64 5.27
C ASN A 169 -9.22 8.39 6.24
N GLN A 170 -9.31 8.12 7.55
CA GLN A 170 -8.40 8.67 8.56
C GLN A 170 -6.97 8.19 8.35
N ARG A 171 -6.77 6.91 8.00
CA ARG A 171 -5.44 6.38 7.70
C ARG A 171 -4.85 7.05 6.47
N ASP A 172 -5.66 7.20 5.41
CA ASP A 172 -5.25 7.88 4.18
C ASP A 172 -4.96 9.36 4.46
N GLN A 173 -5.75 10.02 5.32
CA GLN A 173 -5.51 11.39 5.78
C GLN A 173 -4.22 11.50 6.61
N LEU A 174 -3.98 10.60 7.56
CA LEU A 174 -2.74 10.57 8.35
C LEU A 174 -1.52 10.31 7.46
N GLN A 175 -1.64 9.40 6.49
CA GLN A 175 -0.62 9.21 5.47
C GLN A 175 -0.45 10.46 4.60
N SER A 176 -1.54 11.19 4.30
CA SER A 176 -1.50 12.44 3.54
C SER A 176 -0.91 13.63 4.32
N LEU A 177 -0.89 13.55 5.66
CA LEU A 177 -0.24 14.51 6.56
C LEU A 177 1.23 14.17 6.80
N ALA A 178 1.67 12.95 6.44
CA ALA A 178 3.08 12.63 6.47
C ALA A 178 3.80 13.48 5.40
N ILE A 179 4.82 14.22 5.82
CA ILE A 179 5.70 14.99 4.91
C ILE A 179 6.82 14.08 4.38
N HIS A 180 7.04 12.93 5.02
CA HIS A 180 8.15 12.03 4.75
C HIS A 180 7.69 10.69 4.17
N ASP A 181 8.53 10.13 3.29
CA ASP A 181 8.46 8.76 2.80
C ASP A 181 8.80 7.78 3.95
N PRO A 182 7.92 6.81 4.28
CA PRO A 182 8.11 5.95 5.44
C PRO A 182 9.28 4.97 5.31
N LEU A 183 9.76 4.68 4.09
CA LEU A 183 10.88 3.77 3.85
C LEU A 183 12.22 4.51 3.98
N THR A 184 12.40 5.61 3.27
CA THR A 184 13.69 6.32 3.17
C THR A 184 13.83 7.52 4.11
N GLY A 185 12.71 8.03 4.65
CA GLY A 185 12.70 9.29 5.40
C GLY A 185 13.00 10.54 4.55
N ALA A 186 13.13 10.42 3.22
CA ALA A 186 13.09 11.56 2.31
C ALA A 186 11.73 12.25 2.40
N ARG A 187 11.60 13.49 1.92
CA ARG A 187 10.29 14.12 1.82
C ARG A 187 9.48 13.42 0.72
N ASN A 188 8.16 13.36 0.82
CA ASN A 188 7.34 12.67 -0.17
C ASN A 188 6.90 13.58 -1.33
N ARG A 189 6.20 13.01 -2.31
CA ARG A 189 5.62 13.74 -3.47
C ARG A 189 4.74 14.93 -3.08
N ARG A 190 4.01 14.84 -1.96
CA ARG A 190 3.16 15.95 -1.51
C ARG A 190 4.02 17.14 -1.05
N ALA A 191 4.98 16.86 -0.18
CA ALA A 191 5.93 17.86 0.30
C ALA A 191 6.71 18.50 -0.86
N MET A 192 7.05 17.71 -1.89
CA MET A 192 7.67 18.20 -3.13
C MET A 192 6.81 19.26 -3.82
N ASN A 193 5.54 18.96 -4.10
CA ASN A 193 4.65 19.90 -4.77
C ASN A 193 4.47 21.21 -4.00
N GLU A 194 4.39 21.16 -2.67
CA GLU A 194 4.27 22.37 -1.85
C GLU A 194 5.58 23.18 -1.87
N GLU A 195 6.74 22.54 -1.74
CA GLU A 195 8.05 23.20 -1.76
C GLU A 195 8.39 23.81 -3.14
N LEU A 196 8.01 23.16 -4.25
CA LEU A 196 8.18 23.74 -5.59
C LEU A 196 7.34 25.01 -5.78
N LYS A 197 6.11 25.04 -5.26
CA LYS A 197 5.26 26.25 -5.27
C LYS A 197 5.85 27.36 -4.41
N ILE A 198 6.41 27.02 -3.26
CA ILE A 198 7.11 27.98 -2.38
C ILE A 198 8.35 28.54 -3.09
N ALA A 199 9.15 27.69 -3.74
CA ALA A 199 10.32 28.09 -4.50
C ALA A 199 9.96 29.09 -5.62
N MET A 200 8.91 28.80 -6.41
CA MET A 200 8.40 29.74 -7.41
C MET A 200 7.97 31.09 -6.82
N ALA A 201 7.25 31.05 -5.70
CA ALA A 201 6.81 32.27 -5.03
C ALA A 201 7.97 33.08 -4.43
N SER A 202 9.07 32.42 -4.03
CA SER A 202 10.30 33.11 -3.61
C SER A 202 11.03 33.71 -4.81
N HIS A 203 11.25 32.92 -5.86
CA HIS A 203 11.89 33.37 -7.10
C HIS A 203 11.20 34.60 -7.67
N ARG A 204 9.86 34.61 -7.73
CA ARG A 204 9.09 35.77 -8.21
C ARG A 204 9.25 37.03 -7.35
N ARG A 205 9.46 36.88 -6.04
CA ARG A 205 9.53 38.00 -5.08
C ARG A 205 10.95 38.54 -4.89
N HIS A 206 11.94 37.66 -4.84
CA HIS A 206 13.30 37.97 -4.44
C HIS A 206 14.33 37.76 -5.56
N SER A 207 13.92 37.21 -6.72
CA SER A 207 14.80 36.83 -7.82
C SER A 207 15.86 35.77 -7.44
N ASP A 208 15.61 34.99 -6.38
CA ASP A 208 16.48 33.88 -5.97
C ASP A 208 16.58 32.82 -7.08
N SER A 209 17.78 32.31 -7.37
CA SER A 209 17.96 31.21 -8.32
C SER A 209 17.55 29.86 -7.71
N TYR A 210 16.89 29.00 -8.48
CA TYR A 210 16.55 27.65 -8.04
C TYR A 210 16.92 26.63 -9.10
N GLY A 211 17.57 25.54 -8.68
CA GLY A 211 17.88 24.38 -9.50
C GLY A 211 17.07 23.15 -9.09
N LEU A 212 16.76 22.33 -10.06
CA LEU A 212 16.07 21.05 -9.89
C LEU A 212 16.89 19.93 -10.49
N LEU A 213 17.07 18.84 -9.74
CA LEU A 213 17.61 17.58 -10.25
C LEU A 213 16.58 16.48 -10.02
N VAL A 214 16.17 15.79 -11.09
CA VAL A 214 15.40 14.56 -11.04
C VAL A 214 16.35 13.39 -11.28
N MET A 215 16.25 12.38 -10.44
CA MET A 215 17.18 11.27 -10.35
C MET A 215 16.44 9.93 -10.35
N ASP A 216 16.99 8.95 -11.04
CA ASP A 216 16.46 7.59 -11.10
C ASP A 216 17.58 6.56 -11.03
N LEU A 217 17.44 5.57 -10.15
CA LEU A 217 18.42 4.51 -9.97
C LEU A 217 18.42 3.57 -11.17
N ASP A 218 19.56 3.46 -11.84
CA ASP A 218 19.68 2.65 -13.04
C ASP A 218 19.51 1.17 -12.73
N HIS A 219 18.72 0.49 -13.56
CA HIS A 219 18.48 -0.96 -13.46
C HIS A 219 17.95 -1.44 -12.09
N PHE A 220 17.30 -0.56 -11.31
CA PHE A 220 16.80 -0.91 -9.97
C PHE A 220 15.85 -2.10 -9.96
N LYS A 221 14.98 -2.23 -10.97
CA LYS A 221 14.14 -3.41 -11.15
C LYS A 221 14.94 -4.73 -11.19
N GLN A 222 16.11 -4.76 -11.84
CA GLN A 222 16.94 -5.97 -11.88
C GLN A 222 17.51 -6.34 -10.51
N ILE A 223 17.79 -5.36 -9.66
CA ILE A 223 18.21 -5.58 -8.26
C ILE A 223 17.08 -6.26 -7.50
N ASN A 224 15.85 -5.75 -7.64
CA ASN A 224 14.66 -6.35 -7.03
C ASN A 224 14.40 -7.77 -7.53
N ASP A 225 14.46 -7.98 -8.85
CA ASP A 225 14.16 -9.26 -9.46
C ASP A 225 15.19 -10.33 -9.07
N ARG A 226 16.47 -9.96 -8.92
CA ARG A 226 17.56 -10.90 -8.62
C ARG A 226 17.78 -11.14 -7.13
N PHE A 227 17.63 -10.12 -6.30
CA PHE A 227 18.00 -10.18 -4.87
C PHE A 227 16.81 -9.97 -3.92
N GLY A 228 15.62 -9.73 -4.47
CA GLY A 228 14.38 -9.50 -3.73
C GLY A 228 14.21 -8.06 -3.27
N HIS A 229 12.94 -7.68 -3.07
CA HIS A 229 12.54 -6.32 -2.69
C HIS A 229 13.23 -5.79 -1.41
N HIS A 230 13.56 -6.68 -0.46
CA HIS A 230 14.25 -6.24 0.76
C HIS A 230 15.64 -5.66 0.48
N VAL A 231 16.35 -6.17 -0.52
CA VAL A 231 17.66 -5.63 -0.93
C VAL A 231 17.47 -4.30 -1.66
N GLY A 232 16.45 -4.19 -2.52
CA GLY A 232 16.10 -2.91 -3.14
C GLY A 232 15.78 -1.83 -2.12
N ASP A 233 15.00 -2.15 -1.08
CA ASP A 233 14.69 -1.24 0.01
C ASP A 233 15.95 -0.71 0.71
N GLN A 234 16.94 -1.58 0.96
CA GLN A 234 18.22 -1.18 1.57
C GLN A 234 19.01 -0.24 0.65
N VAL A 235 19.02 -0.50 -0.66
CA VAL A 235 19.68 0.38 -1.65
C VAL A 235 19.03 1.76 -1.68
N LEU A 236 17.70 1.85 -1.60
CA LEU A 236 16.99 3.13 -1.56
C LEU A 236 17.30 3.94 -0.29
N VAL A 237 17.37 3.27 0.87
CA VAL A 237 17.75 3.91 2.13
C VAL A 237 19.19 4.44 2.06
N ALA A 238 20.12 3.61 1.60
CA ALA A 238 21.52 3.99 1.44
C ALA A 238 21.70 5.13 0.43
N PHE A 239 20.93 5.14 -0.66
CA PHE A 239 20.92 6.24 -1.62
C PHE A 239 20.50 7.55 -0.95
N VAL A 240 19.39 7.57 -0.20
CA VAL A 240 18.93 8.79 0.48
C VAL A 240 19.92 9.28 1.54
N GLU A 241 20.55 8.38 2.29
CA GLU A 241 21.61 8.74 3.24
C GLU A 241 22.83 9.34 2.53
N LEU A 242 23.24 8.76 1.39
CA LEU A 242 24.32 9.28 0.57
C LEU A 242 24.01 10.69 0.05
N ILE A 243 22.86 10.89 -0.59
CA ILE A 243 22.49 12.20 -1.13
C ILE A 243 22.42 13.24 0.00
N LYS A 244 21.84 12.91 1.16
CA LYS A 244 21.80 13.83 2.32
C LYS A 244 23.18 14.24 2.82
N ARG A 245 24.19 13.36 2.76
CA ARG A 245 25.58 13.68 3.14
C ARG A 245 26.27 14.56 2.10
N CYS A 246 25.92 14.41 0.83
CA CYS A 246 26.50 15.16 -0.29
C CYS A 246 25.77 16.48 -0.58
N SER A 247 24.60 16.72 0.02
CA SER A 247 23.77 17.91 -0.16
C SER A 247 23.96 18.94 0.95
N ARG A 248 23.64 20.20 0.66
CA ARG A 248 23.62 21.30 1.63
C ARG A 248 22.40 21.19 2.55
N LYS A 249 22.41 21.95 3.64
CA LYS A 249 21.31 21.94 4.63
C LYS A 249 20.01 22.51 4.06
N GLU A 250 20.12 23.48 3.16
CA GLU A 250 19.01 24.11 2.45
C GLU A 250 18.42 23.23 1.34
N ASP A 251 19.20 22.30 0.79
CA ASP A 251 18.75 21.41 -0.27
C ASP A 251 17.64 20.48 0.25
N ARG A 252 16.62 20.26 -0.59
CA ARG A 252 15.46 19.45 -0.23
C ARG A 252 15.37 18.22 -1.12
N LEU A 253 15.56 17.05 -0.51
CA LEU A 253 15.44 15.75 -1.17
C LEU A 253 14.04 15.16 -0.98
N PHE A 254 13.44 14.76 -2.10
CA PHE A 254 12.13 14.14 -2.18
C PHE A 254 12.20 12.79 -2.87
N ARG A 255 11.33 11.87 -2.47
CA ARG A 255 11.02 10.64 -3.19
C ARG A 255 9.58 10.72 -3.67
N PHE A 256 9.38 10.67 -4.98
CA PHE A 256 8.05 10.86 -5.58
C PHE A 256 7.57 9.67 -6.43
N GLY A 257 8.44 8.71 -6.70
CA GLY A 257 8.13 7.42 -7.31
C GLY A 257 8.79 6.25 -6.59
N GLY A 258 8.80 5.08 -7.24
CA GLY A 258 9.41 3.86 -6.70
C GLY A 258 10.91 4.03 -6.50
N GLU A 259 11.64 4.27 -7.59
CA GLU A 259 13.09 4.54 -7.61
C GLU A 259 13.45 5.98 -8.04
N GLU A 260 12.44 6.87 -8.05
CA GLU A 260 12.54 8.24 -8.55
C GLU A 260 12.62 9.26 -7.41
N PHE A 261 13.63 10.13 -7.51
CA PHE A 261 13.96 11.14 -6.51
C PHE A 261 14.11 12.52 -7.15
N LEU A 262 13.86 13.56 -6.35
CA LEU A 262 14.03 14.94 -6.76
C LEU A 262 14.83 15.69 -5.71
N LEU A 263 15.84 16.43 -6.13
CA LEU A 263 16.61 17.34 -5.29
C LEU A 263 16.32 18.78 -5.75
N LEU A 264 15.76 19.57 -4.84
CA LEU A 264 15.57 21.01 -5.01
C LEU A 264 16.76 21.74 -4.39
N LEU A 265 17.41 22.59 -5.16
CA LEU A 265 18.61 23.34 -4.77
C LEU A 265 18.30 24.86 -4.79
N PRO A 266 18.02 25.48 -3.64
CA PRO A 266 17.89 26.93 -3.53
C PRO A 266 19.21 27.64 -3.84
N ASN A 267 19.13 28.90 -4.27
CA ASN A 267 20.26 29.77 -4.58
C ASN A 267 21.31 29.11 -5.48
N THR A 268 20.84 28.39 -6.51
CA THR A 268 21.69 27.62 -7.41
C THR A 268 21.46 28.03 -8.85
N GLU A 269 22.52 28.53 -9.49
CA GLU A 269 22.56 28.85 -10.92
C GLU A 269 23.00 27.65 -11.75
N LEU A 270 22.96 27.78 -13.08
CA LEU A 270 23.21 26.69 -14.03
C LEU A 270 24.56 25.97 -13.80
N THR A 271 25.64 26.73 -13.61
CA THR A 271 26.98 26.17 -13.36
C THR A 271 27.04 25.40 -12.05
N GLY A 272 26.37 25.91 -11.00
CA GLY A 272 26.24 25.23 -9.72
C GLY A 272 25.43 23.95 -9.82
N LEU A 273 24.34 23.96 -10.60
CA LEU A 273 23.49 22.79 -10.84
C LEU A 273 24.24 21.69 -11.58
N GLN A 274 25.01 22.05 -12.62
CA GLN A 274 25.87 21.12 -13.37
C GLN A 274 26.93 20.48 -12.46
N ALA A 275 27.61 21.29 -11.64
CA ALA A 275 28.60 20.80 -10.70
C ALA A 275 27.99 19.87 -9.65
N ALA A 276 26.82 20.22 -9.10
CA ALA A 276 26.09 19.38 -8.16
C ALA A 276 25.72 18.02 -8.79
N ALA A 277 25.17 18.01 -10.00
CA ALA A 277 24.80 16.78 -10.68
C ALA A 277 26.03 15.88 -10.94
N GLN A 278 27.15 16.46 -11.38
CA GLN A 278 28.37 15.71 -11.65
C GLN A 278 28.99 15.11 -10.37
N ASN A 279 28.93 15.84 -9.26
CA ASN A 279 29.38 15.35 -7.96
C ASN A 279 28.48 14.22 -7.45
N LEU A 280 27.16 14.34 -7.61
CA LEU A 280 26.24 13.27 -7.19
C LEU A 280 26.48 11.98 -7.98
N LEU A 281 26.74 12.06 -9.29
CA LEU A 281 27.10 10.90 -10.10
C LEU A 281 28.35 10.19 -9.57
N SER A 282 29.42 10.96 -9.28
CA SER A 282 30.68 10.38 -8.80
C SER A 282 30.51 9.72 -7.43
N TRP A 283 29.86 10.41 -6.49
CA TRP A 283 29.58 9.86 -5.16
C TRP A 283 28.73 8.59 -5.21
N VAL A 284 27.66 8.58 -6.00
CA VAL A 284 26.78 7.41 -6.14
C VAL A 284 27.52 6.22 -6.74
N ALA A 285 28.25 6.42 -7.85
CA ALA A 285 28.99 5.33 -8.48
C ALA A 285 30.09 4.75 -7.56
N GLN A 286 30.73 5.59 -6.74
CA GLN A 286 31.79 5.18 -5.82
C GLN A 286 31.25 4.46 -4.59
N GLU A 287 30.24 5.01 -3.92
CA GLU A 287 29.81 4.54 -2.59
C GLU A 287 28.58 3.63 -2.61
N LEU A 288 27.64 3.82 -3.53
CA LEU A 288 26.39 3.06 -3.52
C LEU A 288 26.60 1.68 -4.14
N LYS A 289 26.50 0.63 -3.32
CA LYS A 289 26.67 -0.76 -3.73
C LYS A 289 25.41 -1.58 -3.44
N SER A 290 25.21 -2.60 -4.27
CA SER A 290 24.28 -3.70 -4.07
C SER A 290 25.05 -5.03 -4.10
N PRO A 291 24.45 -6.18 -3.76
CA PRO A 291 25.08 -7.49 -3.97
C PRO A 291 25.48 -7.77 -5.43
N GLY A 292 24.88 -7.05 -6.40
CA GLY A 292 25.22 -7.13 -7.81
C GLY A 292 26.37 -6.21 -8.25
N GLY A 293 26.95 -5.41 -7.36
CA GLY A 293 28.02 -4.46 -7.66
C GLY A 293 27.60 -3.00 -7.47
N ALA A 294 28.28 -2.10 -8.19
CA ALA A 294 28.01 -0.67 -8.12
C ALA A 294 26.62 -0.34 -8.68
N VAL A 295 25.91 0.56 -7.99
CA VAL A 295 24.63 1.11 -8.43
C VAL A 295 24.90 2.50 -9.01
N THR A 296 24.34 2.78 -10.18
CA THR A 296 24.46 4.10 -10.84
C THR A 296 23.13 4.82 -10.86
N VAL A 297 23.16 6.10 -11.19
CA VAL A 297 21.98 6.97 -11.26
C VAL A 297 22.00 7.77 -12.55
N SER A 298 20.85 7.92 -13.19
CA SER A 298 20.65 8.88 -14.26
C SER A 298 20.05 10.16 -13.68
N ILE A 299 20.52 11.32 -14.13
CA ILE A 299 20.10 12.63 -13.61
C ILE A 299 19.64 13.53 -14.76
N GLY A 300 18.46 14.14 -14.60
CA GLY A 300 17.98 15.25 -15.42
C GLY A 300 17.89 16.52 -14.57
N GLY A 301 18.22 17.68 -15.12
CA GLY A 301 18.15 18.92 -14.35
C GLY A 301 17.72 20.14 -15.13
N ALA A 302 17.17 21.12 -14.42
CA ALA A 302 16.72 22.38 -14.98
C ALA A 302 16.78 23.52 -13.95
N ILE A 303 17.10 24.74 -14.40
CA ILE A 303 16.99 25.97 -13.61
C ILE A 303 15.60 26.57 -13.78
N LEU A 304 14.99 27.08 -12.69
CA LEU A 304 13.71 27.77 -12.75
C LEU A 304 13.83 29.09 -13.55
N HIS A 305 12.92 29.30 -14.50
CA HIS A 305 12.87 30.55 -15.28
C HIS A 305 11.72 31.48 -14.85
N SER A 306 11.91 32.79 -15.06
CA SER A 306 10.89 33.80 -14.82
C SER A 306 9.63 33.53 -15.65
N GLY A 307 8.47 33.50 -14.97
CA GLY A 307 7.17 33.28 -15.62
C GLY A 307 6.83 31.81 -15.91
N GLU A 308 7.72 30.87 -15.59
CA GLU A 308 7.49 29.44 -15.74
C GLU A 308 6.67 28.87 -14.58
N HIS A 309 5.79 27.91 -14.86
CA HIS A 309 5.03 27.18 -13.85
C HIS A 309 5.78 25.92 -13.40
N TRP A 310 5.64 25.48 -12.14
CA TRP A 310 6.46 24.39 -11.58
C TRP A 310 6.32 23.06 -12.31
N GLU A 311 5.14 22.73 -12.86
CA GLU A 311 4.92 21.54 -13.69
C GLU A 311 5.79 21.60 -14.95
N GLY A 312 5.90 22.77 -15.59
CA GLY A 312 6.76 22.97 -16.77
C GLY A 312 8.24 22.85 -16.42
N TRP A 313 8.64 23.41 -15.28
CA TRP A 313 10.00 23.29 -14.77
C TRP A 313 10.39 21.83 -14.46
N LEU A 314 9.49 21.10 -13.78
CA LEU A 314 9.65 19.67 -13.50
C LEU A 314 9.71 18.87 -14.80
N GLN A 315 8.82 19.16 -15.75
CA GLN A 315 8.79 18.48 -17.04
C GLN A 315 10.11 18.63 -17.80
N ARG A 316 10.74 19.81 -17.81
CA ARG A 316 12.06 19.99 -18.44
C ARG A 316 13.15 19.14 -17.79
N ALA A 317 13.13 19.02 -16.47
CA ALA A 317 14.06 18.17 -15.75
C ALA A 317 13.81 16.67 -16.06
N ASP A 318 12.54 16.25 -16.15
CA ASP A 318 12.15 14.89 -16.55
C ASP A 318 12.56 14.56 -18.00
N GLU A 319 12.38 15.49 -18.93
CA GLU A 319 12.84 15.35 -20.32
C GLU A 319 14.36 15.15 -20.39
N CYS A 320 15.11 15.88 -19.55
CA CYS A 320 16.55 15.68 -19.43
C CYS A 320 16.90 14.32 -18.81
N LEU A 321 16.15 13.85 -17.81
CA LEU A 321 16.35 12.53 -17.22
C LEU A 321 16.11 11.41 -18.24
N TYR A 322 15.05 11.57 -19.04
CA TYR A 322 14.76 10.65 -20.14
C TYR A 322 15.93 10.59 -21.14
N ARG A 323 16.50 11.74 -21.51
CA ARG A 323 17.71 11.81 -22.35
C ARG A 323 18.91 11.14 -21.69
N ALA A 324 19.13 11.37 -20.39
CA ALA A 324 20.20 10.71 -19.65
C ALA A 324 20.09 9.17 -19.73
N LYS A 325 18.86 8.63 -19.60
CA LYS A 325 18.59 7.21 -19.71
C LYS A 325 18.77 6.67 -21.13
N SER A 326 18.33 7.41 -22.15
CA SER A 326 18.39 6.98 -23.55
C SER A 326 19.82 7.02 -24.12
N GLU A 327 20.65 7.96 -23.65
CA GLU A 327 22.03 8.10 -24.11
C GLU A 327 23.02 7.16 -23.40
N GLY A 328 22.55 6.24 -22.55
CA GLY A 328 23.38 5.19 -21.96
C GLY A 328 23.49 5.20 -20.44
N ARG A 329 22.64 5.97 -19.73
CA ARG A 329 22.55 6.02 -18.26
C ARG A 329 23.85 6.52 -17.58
N ASN A 330 23.89 6.48 -16.25
CA ASN A 330 25.01 6.92 -15.42
C ASN A 330 25.57 8.30 -15.83
N ARG A 331 24.68 9.25 -16.08
CA ARG A 331 25.01 10.58 -16.59
C ARG A 331 24.01 11.63 -16.14
N ALA A 332 24.40 12.89 -16.30
CA ALA A 332 23.57 14.04 -16.05
C ALA A 332 23.33 14.78 -17.36
N VAL A 333 22.09 15.16 -17.62
CA VAL A 333 21.70 16.09 -18.68
C VAL A 333 21.03 17.27 -18.01
N ILE A 334 21.48 18.48 -18.30
CA ILE A 334 20.91 19.72 -17.74
C ILE A 334 20.34 20.56 -18.88
N ALA A 335 19.14 21.11 -18.70
CA ALA A 335 18.52 22.00 -19.68
C ALA A 335 19.23 23.36 -19.71
N ASP A 336 19.74 23.76 -20.88
CA ASP A 336 20.43 25.04 -21.07
C ASP A 336 19.47 26.24 -21.31
N ALA A 337 18.21 26.01 -21.72
CA ALA A 337 17.22 27.06 -22.01
C ALA A 337 15.78 26.51 -21.99
N PRO A 338 14.73 27.35 -21.84
CA PRO A 338 13.34 26.90 -21.93
C PRO A 338 13.07 26.35 -23.33
N SER A 339 12.58 25.10 -23.39
CA SER A 339 11.94 24.57 -24.59
C SER A 339 10.81 25.53 -24.95
N GLY A 340 10.92 26.21 -26.10
CA GLY A 340 9.90 27.13 -26.58
C GLY A 340 8.51 26.47 -26.60
N PRO A 341 7.41 27.26 -26.58
CA PRO A 341 6.06 26.73 -26.41
C PRO A 341 5.78 25.67 -27.49
N ASN A 342 5.57 24.44 -27.03
CA ASN A 342 5.21 23.32 -27.88
C ASN A 342 3.82 23.60 -28.50
N LYS A 343 3.80 23.99 -29.77
CA LYS A 343 2.59 24.14 -30.58
C LYS A 343 2.02 22.74 -30.90
N THR A 344 1.46 22.04 -29.92
CA THR A 344 0.64 20.85 -30.17
C THR A 344 -0.43 20.69 -29.10
N ALA A 345 -1.40 21.61 -29.11
CA ALA A 345 -2.73 21.41 -28.54
C ALA A 345 -3.74 22.23 -29.37
N ALA A 346 -3.78 21.94 -30.67
CA ALA A 346 -4.84 22.37 -31.57
C ALA A 346 -5.01 21.27 -32.63
N SER A 347 -5.72 20.22 -32.27
CA SER A 347 -6.61 19.45 -33.15
C SER A 347 -7.10 18.18 -32.45
N HIS A 348 -8.42 18.01 -32.52
CA HIS A 348 -9.27 16.89 -32.10
C HIS A 348 -9.76 16.84 -30.65
#